data_AF-A0A1F2TYJ3-F1
#
_entry.id   AF-A0A1F2TYJ3-F1
#
_cell.length_a   1.000
_cell.length_b   1.000
_cell.length_c   1.000
_cell.angle_alpha   90.00
_cell.angle_beta   90.00
_cell.angle_gamma   90.00
#
_symmetry.space_group_name_H-M   'P 1'
#
loop_
_entity.id
_entity.type
_entity.pdbx_description
1 polymer ?
#
loop_
_entity_poly.entity_id
_entity_poly.type
_entity_poly.pdbx_seq_one_letter_code
_entity_poly.pdbx_strand_id
1 'polypeptide(L)'
;METRGRRFQWLYALILLFCAATTARAAGEYRTVEIESLKITIDSEWGIRTAPGYLPVRFDITNLGEARVVEIVGQGMRYIRTLRTGQPGGLVVRQAVRLARGDRVRLTIPVPIFADSENIRFEIREDDRTLERFNYTGFQSRSRPDGASALIVADPASAFGQMAPRLPRMLPPPTGAVSGRFTVAPGGSAVTVAPGGPSVTVAPGGRTLDFLLDPSRLPVNWLGYTSLRAVVIGPQEWKQLNEAQKDAVLTWTACGGDLMFVDGDMSALLPSAQTARVLSEPAVRGYFFGRIHLLTSPALEAAGLGSVLAAAEKLQDSNWALPANRASDWGVIAARGFRVPIPGVGRVPARAYFSILFVFSILIGPVNYWVLRRKRRQVLLVLTAPLISLIFIVLLAGYVLAGEGLGVRGRAVTFTMLDQVRKQASTRASISLYAAGMTPSGGLRFARDVAVFPIGPDGAGSRERQTLDLTDAQRFSTGVIQARSPTNLEEISFRPARERLSFSREAGGISVVNGLGAPISALLYRDGDTVYSLAGPLPSGGKAILRTGAVEAGTVVPSGLPLSSRFLHLVENQPRGSYLAVLERSPFWDPGLSSVAERDSFHLVIGWPEGQP
;
A
#
# COMPACT_ATOMS: atom_id res chain seq x y z
N MET A 1 -1.68 44.60 -22.22
CA MET A 1 -1.12 43.45 -21.47
C MET A 1 -2.18 42.57 -20.77
N GLU A 2 -3.47 42.89 -20.82
CA GLU A 2 -4.54 42.08 -20.17
C GLU A 2 -5.12 40.92 -21.01
N THR A 3 -4.87 40.89 -22.32
CA THR A 3 -5.48 39.89 -23.22
C THR A 3 -4.74 38.55 -23.28
N ARG A 4 -3.48 38.47 -22.79
CA ARG A 4 -2.70 37.22 -22.72
C ARG A 4 -3.05 36.33 -21.52
N GLY A 5 -3.53 36.90 -20.40
CA GLY A 5 -3.91 36.15 -19.20
C GLY A 5 -5.21 35.35 -19.35
N ARG A 6 -6.22 35.91 -20.02
CA ARG A 6 -7.51 35.22 -20.25
C ARG A 6 -7.36 34.01 -21.17
N ARG A 7 -6.55 34.07 -22.24
CA ARG A 7 -6.36 32.92 -23.15
C ARG A 7 -5.72 31.71 -22.46
N PHE A 8 -4.84 31.93 -21.48
CA PHE A 8 -4.23 30.84 -20.71
C PHE A 8 -5.20 30.21 -19.70
N GLN A 9 -6.07 31.02 -19.07
CA GLN A 9 -7.12 30.52 -18.18
C GLN A 9 -8.21 29.74 -18.93
N TRP A 10 -8.56 30.18 -20.15
CA TRP A 10 -9.50 29.45 -21.01
C TRP A 10 -8.92 28.10 -21.48
N LEU A 11 -7.61 28.01 -21.74
CA LEU A 11 -6.95 26.74 -22.08
C LEU A 11 -6.93 25.76 -20.89
N TYR A 12 -6.65 26.25 -19.68
CA TYR A 12 -6.73 25.45 -18.44
C TYR A 12 -8.16 25.01 -18.14
N ALA A 13 -9.15 25.88 -18.34
CA ALA A 13 -10.57 25.54 -18.19
C ALA A 13 -11.02 24.52 -19.25
N LEU A 14 -10.53 24.60 -20.49
CA LEU A 14 -10.81 23.63 -21.55
C LEU A 14 -10.16 22.27 -21.30
N ILE A 15 -8.93 22.23 -20.75
CA ILE A 15 -8.26 20.99 -20.33
C ILE A 15 -9.03 20.35 -19.16
N LEU A 16 -9.49 21.15 -18.19
CA LEU A 16 -10.36 20.68 -17.11
C LEU A 16 -11.74 20.22 -17.59
N LEU A 17 -12.31 20.86 -18.63
CA LEU A 17 -13.58 20.45 -19.24
C LEU A 17 -13.43 19.15 -20.05
N PHE A 18 -12.32 18.97 -20.76
CA PHE A 18 -12.02 17.72 -21.48
C PHE A 18 -11.75 16.55 -20.53
N CYS A 19 -11.29 16.82 -19.30
CA CYS A 19 -11.25 15.82 -18.23
C CYS A 19 -12.63 15.51 -17.62
N ALA A 20 -13.65 16.36 -17.83
CA ALA A 20 -14.95 16.26 -17.15
C ALA A 20 -16.06 15.65 -18.02
N ALA A 21 -15.91 15.58 -19.34
CA ALA A 21 -16.93 15.05 -20.24
C ALA A 21 -16.70 13.55 -20.55
N THR A 22 -17.00 12.69 -19.59
CA THR A 22 -17.22 11.25 -19.84
C THR A 22 -18.57 10.85 -19.25
N THR A 23 -19.37 10.21 -20.09
CA THR A 23 -20.72 9.71 -19.83
C THR A 23 -20.76 8.73 -18.66
N ALA A 24 -21.93 8.61 -18.03
CA ALA A 24 -22.19 7.86 -16.81
C ALA A 24 -21.92 6.34 -16.95
N ARG A 25 -20.68 5.94 -16.71
CA ARG A 25 -20.25 4.57 -16.39
C ARG A 25 -19.19 4.61 -15.28
N ALA A 26 -18.96 3.49 -14.62
CA ALA A 26 -17.78 3.28 -13.78
C ALA A 26 -16.51 3.77 -14.51
N ALA A 27 -15.47 4.23 -13.80
CA ALA A 27 -14.20 4.48 -14.46
C ALA A 27 -13.68 3.13 -14.93
N GLY A 28 -13.58 2.95 -16.25
CA GLY A 28 -13.15 1.69 -16.82
C GLY A 28 -13.65 1.47 -18.22
N GLU A 29 -13.03 0.49 -18.86
CA GLU A 29 -13.39 -0.04 -20.15
C GLU A 29 -13.72 -1.52 -19.96
N TYR A 30 -14.89 -1.94 -20.44
CA TYR A 30 -15.23 -3.34 -20.66
C TYR A 30 -15.38 -3.54 -22.16
N ARG A 31 -14.35 -4.12 -22.80
CA ARG A 31 -14.29 -4.23 -24.26
C ARG A 31 -13.60 -5.52 -24.68
N THR A 32 -14.19 -6.17 -25.67
CA THR A 32 -13.56 -7.29 -26.39
C THR A 32 -13.05 -6.81 -27.74
N VAL A 33 -11.82 -7.20 -28.09
CA VAL A 33 -11.18 -6.95 -29.38
C VAL A 33 -10.66 -8.26 -29.94
N GLU A 34 -10.81 -8.45 -31.25
CA GLU A 34 -10.20 -9.56 -31.98
C GLU A 34 -9.14 -8.99 -32.93
N ILE A 35 -7.88 -9.39 -32.77
CA ILE A 35 -6.74 -8.87 -33.53
C ILE A 35 -5.71 -9.96 -33.77
N GLU A 36 -5.27 -10.14 -35.01
CA GLU A 36 -4.18 -11.07 -35.37
C GLU A 36 -4.31 -12.47 -34.72
N SER A 37 -5.53 -13.05 -34.74
CA SER A 37 -5.87 -14.33 -34.10
C SER A 37 -5.80 -14.35 -32.56
N LEU A 38 -5.84 -13.19 -31.91
CA LEU A 38 -6.06 -13.04 -30.48
C LEU A 38 -7.47 -12.51 -30.24
N LYS A 39 -8.18 -13.07 -29.26
CA LYS A 39 -9.40 -12.49 -28.70
C LYS A 39 -9.11 -12.01 -27.29
N ILE A 40 -9.21 -10.70 -27.07
CA ILE A 40 -8.79 -10.05 -25.84
C ILE A 40 -9.99 -9.29 -25.27
N THR A 41 -10.39 -9.63 -24.06
CA THR A 41 -11.34 -8.83 -23.28
C THR A 41 -10.60 -8.13 -22.16
N ILE A 42 -10.67 -6.80 -22.12
CA ILE A 42 -10.22 -6.00 -20.99
C ILE A 42 -11.43 -5.63 -20.13
N ASP A 43 -11.27 -5.70 -18.81
CA ASP A 43 -12.20 -5.18 -17.83
C ASP A 43 -11.42 -4.34 -16.81
N SER A 44 -11.52 -3.02 -16.94
CA SER A 44 -10.99 -2.04 -15.99
C SER A 44 -12.07 -1.29 -15.22
N GLU A 45 -13.34 -1.76 -15.27
CA GLU A 45 -14.43 -1.15 -14.49
C GLU A 45 -14.15 -1.26 -12.99
N TRP A 46 -14.02 -0.10 -12.35
CA TRP A 46 -13.79 0.05 -10.93
C TRP A 46 -14.27 1.42 -10.40
N GLY A 47 -14.04 1.68 -9.11
CA GLY A 47 -14.37 2.95 -8.47
C GLY A 47 -13.59 4.14 -9.07
N ILE A 48 -14.27 5.27 -9.29
CA ILE A 48 -13.68 6.49 -9.89
C ILE A 48 -12.84 7.26 -8.86
N ARG A 49 -13.24 7.19 -7.57
CA ARG A 49 -12.53 7.79 -6.43
C ARG A 49 -12.17 6.72 -5.43
N THR A 50 -10.90 6.39 -5.34
CA THR A 50 -10.37 5.35 -4.47
C THR A 50 -9.35 5.93 -3.50
N ALA A 51 -9.03 5.15 -2.49
CA ALA A 51 -7.89 5.40 -1.63
C ALA A 51 -6.62 4.81 -2.26
N PRO A 52 -5.42 5.15 -1.73
CA PRO A 52 -4.19 4.61 -2.25
C PRO A 52 -4.18 3.09 -2.12
N GLY A 53 -3.84 2.39 -3.20
CA GLY A 53 -4.00 0.94 -3.27
C GLY A 53 -3.66 0.41 -4.64
N TYR A 54 -4.25 -0.72 -4.97
CA TYR A 54 -4.15 -1.32 -6.29
C TYR A 54 -5.52 -1.35 -6.95
N LEU A 55 -5.52 -1.06 -8.25
CA LEU A 55 -6.65 -1.18 -9.15
C LEU A 55 -6.53 -2.52 -9.89
N PRO A 56 -7.56 -3.39 -9.84
CA PRO A 56 -7.54 -4.64 -10.59
C PRO A 56 -7.94 -4.38 -12.05
N VAL A 57 -7.01 -4.57 -12.98
CA VAL A 57 -7.30 -4.59 -14.41
C VAL A 57 -7.28 -6.02 -14.91
N ARG A 58 -8.42 -6.51 -15.37
CA ARG A 58 -8.63 -7.92 -15.73
C ARG A 58 -8.49 -8.09 -17.25
N PHE A 59 -7.84 -9.18 -17.65
CA PHE A 59 -7.69 -9.57 -19.04
C PHE A 59 -8.14 -11.03 -19.23
N ASP A 60 -8.96 -11.28 -20.25
CA ASP A 60 -9.29 -12.61 -20.76
C ASP A 60 -8.77 -12.70 -22.19
N ILE A 61 -7.67 -13.43 -22.38
CA ILE A 61 -6.94 -13.54 -23.65
C ILE A 61 -7.07 -14.95 -24.16
N THR A 62 -7.62 -15.12 -25.36
CA THR A 62 -7.67 -16.40 -26.07
C THR A 62 -6.79 -16.32 -27.32
N ASN A 63 -5.84 -17.24 -27.47
CA ASN A 63 -5.03 -17.37 -28.67
C ASN A 63 -5.65 -18.36 -29.65
N LEU A 64 -6.08 -17.87 -30.81
CA LEU A 64 -6.64 -18.66 -31.89
C LEU A 64 -5.58 -19.03 -32.95
N GLY A 65 -4.40 -18.40 -32.89
CA GLY A 65 -3.30 -18.56 -33.85
C GLY A 65 -2.17 -19.46 -33.35
N GLU A 66 -0.98 -19.28 -33.92
CA GLU A 66 0.23 -20.01 -33.50
C GLU A 66 0.71 -19.60 -32.10
N ALA A 67 1.54 -20.45 -31.50
CA ALA A 67 2.12 -20.20 -30.20
C ALA A 67 2.96 -18.92 -30.21
N ARG A 68 2.77 -18.06 -29.20
CA ARG A 68 3.38 -16.72 -29.14
C ARG A 68 3.51 -16.22 -27.71
N VAL A 69 4.27 -15.15 -27.54
CA VAL A 69 4.38 -14.42 -26.27
C VAL A 69 3.88 -13.01 -26.50
N VAL A 70 2.87 -12.62 -25.73
CA VAL A 70 2.34 -11.26 -25.76
C VAL A 70 2.73 -10.56 -24.46
N GLU A 71 3.08 -9.28 -24.54
CA GLU A 71 3.33 -8.42 -23.41
C GLU A 71 2.16 -7.46 -23.21
N ILE A 72 1.58 -7.47 -22.01
CA ILE A 72 0.58 -6.49 -21.60
C ILE A 72 1.33 -5.35 -20.91
N VAL A 73 1.28 -4.14 -21.49
CA VAL A 73 1.98 -2.96 -20.98
C VAL A 73 0.99 -1.87 -20.61
N GLY A 74 0.89 -1.57 -19.32
CA GLY A 74 0.16 -0.41 -18.79
C GLY A 74 1.10 0.78 -18.61
N GLN A 75 0.81 1.91 -19.24
CA GLN A 75 1.54 3.15 -19.07
C GLN A 75 0.64 4.21 -18.43
N GLY A 76 1.04 4.67 -17.24
CA GLY A 76 0.30 5.62 -16.43
C GLY A 76 1.04 6.92 -16.22
N MET A 77 0.30 8.03 -16.27
CA MET A 77 0.74 9.34 -15.81
C MET A 77 0.11 9.62 -14.44
N ARG A 78 0.95 10.07 -13.50
CA ARG A 78 0.52 10.41 -12.14
C ARG A 78 0.59 11.91 -11.92
N TYR A 79 -0.41 12.48 -11.28
CA TYR A 79 -0.39 13.87 -10.87
C TYR A 79 -0.57 13.98 -9.36
N ILE A 80 0.40 14.62 -8.71
CA ILE A 80 0.38 14.89 -7.27
C ILE A 80 0.42 16.40 -7.07
N ARG A 81 -0.60 16.93 -6.38
CA ARG A 81 -0.72 18.34 -6.01
C ARG A 81 0.20 18.61 -4.82
N THR A 82 1.04 19.63 -4.94
CA THR A 82 1.89 20.12 -3.83
C THR A 82 1.52 21.55 -3.46
N LEU A 83 2.03 22.02 -2.32
CA LEU A 83 1.84 23.41 -1.86
C LEU A 83 2.35 24.48 -2.86
N ARG A 84 3.22 24.12 -3.82
CA ARG A 84 3.86 25.10 -4.73
C ARG A 84 3.68 24.82 -6.22
N THR A 85 3.60 23.56 -6.68
CA THR A 85 3.34 23.19 -8.09
C THR A 85 2.79 21.75 -8.22
N GLY A 86 2.08 21.42 -9.30
CA GLY A 86 1.80 20.01 -9.65
C GLY A 86 2.95 19.41 -10.44
N GLN A 87 3.42 18.21 -10.08
CA GLN A 87 4.56 17.55 -10.73
C GLN A 87 4.11 16.19 -11.30
N PRO A 88 4.43 15.88 -12.57
CA PRO A 88 4.07 14.59 -13.18
C PRO A 88 5.00 13.47 -12.72
N GLY A 89 4.42 12.35 -12.31
CA GLY A 89 5.10 11.05 -12.15
C GLY A 89 4.67 10.06 -13.23
N GLY A 90 5.24 8.86 -13.22
CA GLY A 90 4.88 7.83 -14.20
C GLY A 90 4.96 6.42 -13.65
N LEU A 91 4.12 5.55 -14.17
CA LEU A 91 4.11 4.11 -13.89
C LEU A 91 4.13 3.36 -15.20
N VAL A 92 5.02 2.38 -15.33
CA VAL A 92 4.94 1.36 -16.35
C VAL A 92 4.72 0.03 -15.65
N VAL A 93 3.60 -0.62 -15.90
CA VAL A 93 3.34 -2.00 -15.47
C VAL A 93 3.47 -2.88 -16.70
N ARG A 94 4.18 -4.00 -16.59
CA ARG A 94 4.27 -4.98 -17.68
C ARG A 94 4.07 -6.40 -17.17
N GLN A 95 3.49 -7.24 -18.01
CA GLN A 95 3.37 -8.67 -17.77
C GLN A 95 3.43 -9.43 -19.09
N ALA A 96 4.43 -10.28 -19.26
CA ALA A 96 4.49 -11.19 -20.40
C ALA A 96 3.60 -12.43 -20.15
N VAL A 97 2.91 -12.88 -21.20
CA VAL A 97 2.03 -14.03 -21.20
C VAL A 97 2.41 -14.94 -22.35
N ARG A 98 2.78 -16.18 -22.03
CA ARG A 98 3.06 -17.22 -23.03
C ARG A 98 1.76 -17.93 -23.36
N LEU A 99 1.43 -18.03 -24.65
CA LEU A 99 0.17 -18.57 -25.14
C LEU A 99 0.46 -19.63 -26.20
N ALA A 100 0.05 -20.88 -25.96
CA ALA A 100 -0.05 -21.89 -27.01
C ALA A 100 -1.30 -21.65 -27.87
N ARG A 101 -1.41 -22.38 -28.98
CA ARG A 101 -2.61 -22.34 -29.82
C ARG A 101 -3.81 -22.91 -29.08
N GLY A 102 -4.90 -22.16 -29.03
CA GLY A 102 -6.14 -22.52 -28.33
C GLY A 102 -6.15 -22.15 -26.84
N ASP A 103 -5.05 -21.65 -26.29
CA ASP A 103 -4.98 -21.27 -24.88
C ASP A 103 -5.93 -20.11 -24.59
N ARG A 104 -6.61 -20.19 -23.43
CA ARG A 104 -7.37 -19.10 -22.84
C ARG A 104 -6.79 -18.79 -21.46
N VAL A 105 -6.25 -17.59 -21.31
CA VAL A 105 -5.66 -17.11 -20.07
C VAL A 105 -6.50 -15.97 -19.50
N ARG A 106 -6.96 -16.14 -18.26
CA ARG A 106 -7.55 -15.08 -17.46
C ARG A 106 -6.57 -14.62 -16.40
N LEU A 107 -6.26 -13.34 -16.36
CA LEU A 107 -5.34 -12.77 -15.39
C LEU A 107 -5.81 -11.40 -14.91
N THR A 108 -5.34 -11.01 -13.73
CA THR A 108 -5.57 -9.67 -13.16
C THR A 108 -4.23 -8.99 -12.94
N ILE A 109 -4.07 -7.80 -13.49
CA ILE A 109 -2.93 -6.91 -13.27
C ILE A 109 -3.31 -5.96 -12.13
N PRO A 110 -2.73 -6.11 -10.92
CA PRO A 110 -2.90 -5.14 -9.85
C PRO A 110 -2.05 -3.90 -10.16
N VAL A 111 -2.70 -2.82 -10.58
CA VAL A 111 -2.04 -1.55 -10.93
C VAL A 111 -1.90 -0.69 -9.67
N PRO A 112 -0.68 -0.38 -9.21
CA PRO A 112 -0.50 0.52 -8.07
C PRO A 112 -0.95 1.96 -8.39
N ILE A 113 -1.88 2.48 -7.60
CA ILE A 113 -2.49 3.81 -7.76
C ILE A 113 -2.37 4.62 -6.45
N PHE A 114 -1.57 5.69 -6.47
CA PHE A 114 -1.13 6.41 -5.26
C PHE A 114 -1.09 7.95 -5.37
N ALA A 115 -1.80 8.54 -6.33
CA ALA A 115 -1.72 9.97 -6.64
C ALA A 115 -3.09 10.68 -6.62
N ASP A 116 -3.09 12.02 -6.67
CA ASP A 116 -4.35 12.77 -6.63
C ASP A 116 -5.22 12.51 -7.86
N SER A 117 -4.57 12.34 -9.01
CA SER A 117 -5.21 11.83 -10.23
C SER A 117 -4.21 11.03 -11.06
N GLU A 118 -4.67 9.93 -11.63
CA GLU A 118 -3.89 9.04 -12.48
C GLU A 118 -4.67 8.67 -13.73
N ASN A 119 -3.98 8.60 -14.85
CA ASN A 119 -4.52 8.06 -16.09
C ASN A 119 -3.61 6.94 -16.56
N ILE A 120 -4.16 5.76 -16.80
CA ILE A 120 -3.43 4.62 -17.34
C ILE A 120 -4.00 4.18 -18.68
N ARG A 121 -3.12 3.80 -19.59
CA ARG A 121 -3.47 3.16 -20.87
C ARG A 121 -2.78 1.82 -20.97
N PHE A 122 -3.52 0.81 -21.42
CA PHE A 122 -2.97 -0.50 -21.71
C PHE A 122 -2.72 -0.69 -23.20
N GLU A 123 -1.63 -1.39 -23.50
CA GLU A 123 -1.22 -1.78 -24.83
C GLU A 123 -0.89 -3.28 -24.82
N ILE A 124 -1.26 -3.98 -25.88
CA ILE A 124 -0.83 -5.36 -26.13
C ILE A 124 0.32 -5.28 -27.12
N ARG A 125 1.44 -5.90 -26.78
CA ARG A 125 2.66 -5.90 -27.60
C ARG A 125 3.14 -7.30 -27.91
N GLU A 126 3.82 -7.44 -29.03
CA GLU A 126 4.52 -8.65 -29.46
C GLU A 126 5.81 -8.18 -30.15
N ASP A 127 6.97 -8.66 -29.70
CA ASP A 127 8.29 -8.25 -30.19
C ASP A 127 8.47 -6.72 -30.27
N ASP A 128 8.14 -6.01 -29.19
CA ASP A 128 8.12 -4.54 -29.06
C ASP A 128 7.16 -3.78 -30.01
N ARG A 129 6.46 -4.48 -30.91
CA ARG A 129 5.41 -3.92 -31.76
C ARG A 129 4.09 -3.86 -30.99
N THR A 130 3.39 -2.73 -31.06
CA THR A 130 2.04 -2.61 -30.51
C THR A 130 1.03 -3.27 -31.43
N LEU A 131 0.28 -4.25 -30.92
CA LEU A 131 -0.85 -4.89 -31.59
C LEU A 131 -2.12 -4.06 -31.40
N GLU A 132 -2.51 -3.78 -30.14
CA GLU A 132 -3.74 -3.05 -29.80
C GLU A 132 -3.48 -2.03 -28.68
N ARG A 133 -4.27 -0.94 -28.69
CA ARG A 133 -4.29 0.07 -27.63
C ARG A 133 -5.69 0.23 -27.07
N PHE A 134 -5.79 0.20 -25.75
CA PHE A 134 -7.03 0.44 -25.02
C PHE A 134 -7.18 1.92 -24.64
N ASN A 135 -8.37 2.29 -24.16
CA ASN A 135 -8.65 3.66 -23.76
C ASN A 135 -7.93 4.05 -22.48
N TYR A 136 -7.71 5.36 -22.30
CA TYR A 136 -7.25 5.86 -21.01
C TYR A 136 -8.33 5.66 -19.97
N THR A 137 -7.95 5.06 -18.85
CA THR A 137 -8.81 5.02 -17.67
C THR A 137 -8.25 5.97 -16.62
N GLY A 138 -9.08 6.93 -16.21
CA GLY A 138 -8.73 7.98 -15.24
C GLY A 138 -9.36 7.74 -13.88
N PHE A 139 -8.59 7.97 -12.81
CA PHE A 139 -8.99 7.73 -11.43
C PHE A 139 -8.45 8.82 -10.50
N GLN A 140 -9.10 8.97 -9.34
CA GLN A 140 -8.56 9.71 -8.19
C GLN A 140 -8.24 8.72 -7.09
N SER A 141 -6.96 8.52 -6.77
CA SER A 141 -6.52 7.46 -5.86
C SER A 141 -5.98 7.96 -4.53
N ARG A 142 -5.97 9.28 -4.28
CA ARG A 142 -5.61 9.89 -2.99
C ARG A 142 -6.83 10.34 -2.19
N SER A 143 -7.97 9.67 -2.35
CA SER A 143 -9.17 10.03 -1.61
C SER A 143 -8.99 9.66 -0.13
N ARG A 144 -9.55 10.49 0.77
CA ARG A 144 -9.72 10.10 2.17
C ARG A 144 -10.68 8.92 2.27
N PRO A 145 -10.63 8.11 3.34
CA PRO A 145 -11.48 6.93 3.48
C PRO A 145 -12.98 7.22 3.32
N ASP A 146 -13.48 8.32 3.88
CA ASP A 146 -14.86 8.79 3.74
C ASP A 146 -15.25 9.09 2.27
N GLY A 147 -14.31 9.56 1.47
CA GLY A 147 -14.46 9.85 0.05
C GLY A 147 -14.02 8.74 -0.91
N ALA A 148 -13.58 7.58 -0.40
CA ALA A 148 -13.16 6.44 -1.21
C ALA A 148 -14.35 5.49 -1.48
N SER A 149 -14.38 4.90 -2.67
CA SER A 149 -15.46 4.02 -3.15
C SER A 149 -15.55 2.74 -2.32
N ALA A 150 -16.77 2.31 -2.03
CA ALA A 150 -17.07 0.94 -1.62
C ALA A 150 -17.44 0.09 -2.85
N LEU A 151 -17.13 -1.20 -2.78
CA LEU A 151 -17.58 -2.20 -3.75
C LEU A 151 -18.85 -2.86 -3.21
N ILE A 152 -19.92 -2.86 -4.00
CA ILE A 152 -21.15 -3.60 -3.70
C ILE A 152 -21.21 -4.80 -4.64
N VAL A 153 -21.11 -5.99 -4.08
CA VAL A 153 -21.16 -7.25 -4.82
C VAL A 153 -22.59 -7.72 -4.84
N ALA A 154 -23.21 -7.71 -6.01
CA ALA A 154 -24.64 -7.96 -6.15
C ALA A 154 -24.93 -8.78 -7.40
N ASP A 155 -25.75 -9.82 -7.23
CA ASP A 155 -26.43 -10.48 -8.34
C ASP A 155 -27.83 -9.89 -8.45
N PRO A 156 -28.21 -9.23 -9.56
CA PRO A 156 -29.54 -8.63 -9.72
C PRO A 156 -30.71 -9.60 -9.49
N ALA A 157 -30.48 -10.91 -9.60
CA ALA A 157 -31.48 -11.94 -9.34
C ALA A 157 -31.68 -12.27 -7.84
N SER A 158 -30.78 -11.84 -6.95
CA SER A 158 -30.86 -12.12 -5.51
C SER A 158 -31.72 -11.08 -4.77
N ALA A 159 -32.17 -11.41 -3.55
CA ALA A 159 -32.88 -10.46 -2.70
C ALA A 159 -32.02 -9.24 -2.34
N PHE A 160 -30.75 -9.45 -2.00
CA PHE A 160 -29.79 -8.36 -1.74
C PHE A 160 -29.54 -7.52 -3.00
N GLY A 161 -29.41 -8.14 -4.17
CA GLY A 161 -29.14 -7.47 -5.43
C GLY A 161 -30.30 -6.64 -5.96
N GLN A 162 -31.54 -6.92 -5.56
CA GLN A 162 -32.68 -6.04 -5.84
C GLN A 162 -32.63 -4.73 -5.04
N MET A 163 -32.02 -4.74 -3.86
CA MET A 163 -31.79 -3.57 -3.01
C MET A 163 -30.52 -2.80 -3.40
N ALA A 164 -29.47 -3.52 -3.79
CA ALA A 164 -28.12 -2.99 -4.02
C ALA A 164 -28.05 -1.71 -4.89
N PRO A 165 -28.85 -1.52 -5.96
CA PRO A 165 -28.82 -0.30 -6.77
C PRO A 165 -29.19 1.00 -6.02
N ARG A 166 -29.81 0.90 -4.83
CA ARG A 166 -30.21 2.05 -4.00
C ARG A 166 -29.13 2.46 -2.98
N LEU A 167 -28.13 1.62 -2.77
CA LEU A 167 -27.09 1.82 -1.77
C LEU A 167 -25.99 2.83 -2.14
N PRO A 168 -25.56 2.96 -3.42
CA PRO A 168 -24.41 3.79 -3.76
C PRO A 168 -24.55 5.23 -3.29
N ARG A 169 -23.50 5.74 -2.64
CA ARG A 169 -23.42 7.16 -2.28
C ARG A 169 -23.27 7.99 -3.54
N MET A 170 -23.82 9.20 -3.53
CA MET A 170 -23.67 10.15 -4.62
C MET A 170 -22.37 10.94 -4.49
N LEU A 171 -21.67 11.18 -5.60
CA LEU A 171 -20.58 12.15 -5.62
C LEU A 171 -21.15 13.55 -5.43
N PRO A 172 -20.59 14.37 -4.52
CA PRO A 172 -20.96 15.77 -4.44
C PRO A 172 -20.65 16.47 -5.78
N PRO A 173 -21.48 17.42 -6.22
CA PRO A 173 -21.22 18.17 -7.44
C PRO A 173 -19.85 18.85 -7.35
N PRO A 174 -19.13 19.01 -8.49
CA PRO A 174 -17.84 19.68 -8.49
C PRO A 174 -17.99 21.09 -7.91
N THR A 175 -17.16 21.42 -6.92
CA THR A 175 -17.10 22.75 -6.31
C THR A 175 -16.83 23.80 -7.40
N GLY A 176 -17.81 24.68 -7.65
CA GLY A 176 -17.77 25.69 -8.71
C GLY A 176 -18.87 25.55 -9.79
N ALA A 177 -19.70 24.50 -9.74
CA ALA A 177 -20.90 24.43 -10.56
C ALA A 177 -21.96 25.45 -10.07
N VAL A 178 -22.22 26.49 -10.86
CA VAL A 178 -23.34 27.40 -10.63
C VAL A 178 -24.64 26.62 -10.82
N SER A 179 -25.43 26.48 -9.76
CA SER A 179 -26.75 25.85 -9.79
C SER A 179 -27.75 26.75 -10.52
N GLY A 180 -27.98 26.50 -11.81
CA GLY A 180 -29.09 27.07 -12.57
C GLY A 180 -30.32 26.14 -12.50
N ARG A 181 -31.50 26.71 -12.22
CA ARG A 181 -32.80 25.99 -12.27
C ARG A 181 -33.14 25.63 -13.72
N PHE A 182 -33.26 24.35 -14.04
CA PHE A 182 -33.95 23.89 -15.24
C PHE A 182 -34.75 22.62 -14.94
N THR A 183 -36.04 22.62 -15.27
CA THR A 183 -36.87 21.41 -15.37
C THR A 183 -37.05 21.08 -16.85
N VAL A 184 -36.75 19.85 -17.23
CA VAL A 184 -36.93 19.34 -18.60
C VAL A 184 -38.29 18.66 -18.68
N ALA A 185 -39.16 19.14 -19.57
CA ALA A 185 -40.39 18.42 -19.92
C ALA A 185 -40.08 17.27 -20.91
N PRO A 186 -40.88 16.19 -20.95
CA PRO A 186 -40.67 15.12 -21.93
C PRO A 186 -40.93 15.71 -23.32
N GLY A 187 -39.86 15.83 -24.12
CA GLY A 187 -39.90 16.50 -25.42
C GLY A 187 -39.21 17.87 -25.46
N GLY A 188 -37.90 17.90 -25.18
CA GLY A 188 -36.95 18.70 -25.96
C GLY A 188 -37.05 20.23 -26.02
N SER A 189 -37.70 20.95 -25.11
CA SER A 189 -37.55 22.43 -25.00
C SER A 189 -37.71 22.94 -23.57
N ALA A 190 -36.79 23.81 -23.14
CA ALA A 190 -36.76 24.37 -21.78
C ALA A 190 -37.71 25.58 -21.66
N VAL A 191 -38.52 25.62 -20.60
CA VAL A 191 -39.39 26.76 -20.24
C VAL A 191 -39.06 27.23 -18.83
N THR A 192 -38.97 28.55 -18.63
CA THR A 192 -38.68 29.20 -17.34
C THR A 192 -39.96 29.36 -16.51
N VAL A 193 -39.95 29.00 -15.21
CA VAL A 193 -41.12 29.16 -14.31
C VAL A 193 -40.77 29.91 -13.01
N ALA A 194 -41.76 30.67 -12.52
CA ALA A 194 -41.77 31.64 -11.41
C ALA A 194 -41.50 31.07 -9.99
N PRO A 195 -41.15 31.91 -8.99
CA PRO A 195 -40.68 31.47 -7.67
C PRO A 195 -41.82 31.20 -6.67
N GLY A 196 -41.78 30.07 -5.94
CA GLY A 196 -42.64 29.85 -4.76
C GLY A 196 -42.92 28.40 -4.28
N GLY A 197 -42.55 27.36 -5.03
CA GLY A 197 -42.83 25.96 -4.64
C GLY A 197 -41.66 25.21 -3.96
N PRO A 198 -41.92 24.11 -3.23
CA PRO A 198 -40.89 23.32 -2.55
C PRO A 198 -39.88 22.74 -3.54
N SER A 199 -38.60 22.91 -3.23
CA SER A 199 -37.47 22.56 -4.07
C SER A 199 -37.15 21.06 -4.01
N VAL A 200 -37.35 20.34 -5.12
CA VAL A 200 -36.72 19.04 -5.37
C VAL A 200 -35.71 19.22 -6.50
N THR A 201 -34.42 19.17 -6.15
CA THR A 201 -33.31 19.30 -7.10
C THR A 201 -32.93 17.91 -7.60
N VAL A 202 -33.31 17.56 -8.83
CA VAL A 202 -32.75 16.39 -9.54
C VAL A 202 -31.80 16.92 -10.60
N ALA A 203 -30.49 16.83 -10.34
CA ALA A 203 -29.48 17.06 -11.37
C ALA A 203 -29.54 15.89 -12.38
N PRO A 204 -29.53 16.14 -13.69
CA PRO A 204 -29.49 15.07 -14.67
C PRO A 204 -28.11 14.39 -14.62
N GLY A 205 -28.08 13.12 -14.21
CA GLY A 205 -26.88 12.27 -14.27
C GLY A 205 -25.92 12.38 -13.07
N GLY A 206 -26.43 12.35 -11.84
CA GLY A 206 -25.57 12.24 -10.66
C GLY A 206 -24.62 11.03 -10.78
N ARG A 207 -23.31 11.25 -10.64
CA ARG A 207 -22.32 10.16 -10.66
C ARG A 207 -22.31 9.50 -9.28
N THR A 208 -22.42 8.18 -9.22
CA THR A 208 -22.26 7.43 -7.96
C THR A 208 -20.78 7.35 -7.59
N LEU A 209 -20.50 7.42 -6.29
CA LEU A 209 -19.18 7.19 -5.71
C LEU A 209 -18.89 5.69 -5.67
N ASP A 210 -19.84 4.92 -5.16
CA ASP A 210 -19.73 3.47 -5.03
C ASP A 210 -20.18 2.76 -6.31
N PHE A 211 -19.76 1.52 -6.50
CA PHE A 211 -20.01 0.76 -7.72
C PHE A 211 -20.47 -0.67 -7.43
N LEU A 212 -21.31 -1.18 -8.33
CA LEU A 212 -21.84 -2.54 -8.28
C LEU A 212 -21.01 -3.44 -9.20
N LEU A 213 -20.79 -4.67 -8.77
CA LEU A 213 -20.08 -5.68 -9.56
C LEU A 213 -20.70 -7.06 -9.37
N ASP A 214 -20.86 -7.80 -10.46
CA ASP A 214 -21.30 -9.19 -10.39
C ASP A 214 -20.28 -10.08 -9.66
N PRO A 215 -20.71 -11.09 -8.90
CA PRO A 215 -19.83 -11.99 -8.15
C PRO A 215 -18.71 -12.62 -9.00
N SER A 216 -19.02 -12.99 -10.24
CA SER A 216 -18.07 -13.62 -11.17
C SER A 216 -16.90 -12.71 -11.60
N ARG A 217 -17.05 -11.40 -11.45
CA ARG A 217 -16.04 -10.39 -11.86
C ARG A 217 -15.11 -9.99 -10.71
N LEU A 218 -15.30 -10.53 -9.51
CA LEU A 218 -14.44 -10.24 -8.36
C LEU A 218 -12.99 -10.68 -8.63
N PRO A 219 -11.99 -9.82 -8.32
CA PRO A 219 -10.58 -10.21 -8.38
C PRO A 219 -10.26 -11.41 -7.48
N VAL A 220 -9.42 -12.32 -7.97
CA VAL A 220 -8.86 -13.43 -7.18
C VAL A 220 -7.58 -13.05 -6.42
N ASN A 221 -7.05 -11.85 -6.66
CA ASN A 221 -5.90 -11.32 -5.91
C ASN A 221 -6.39 -10.22 -4.96
N TRP A 222 -6.12 -10.40 -3.66
CA TRP A 222 -6.57 -9.49 -2.61
C TRP A 222 -6.05 -8.05 -2.80
N LEU A 223 -4.93 -7.86 -3.50
CA LEU A 223 -4.41 -6.54 -3.83
C LEU A 223 -5.46 -5.68 -4.53
N GLY A 224 -6.30 -6.27 -5.40
CA GLY A 224 -7.34 -5.54 -6.13
C GLY A 224 -8.34 -4.81 -5.23
N TYR A 225 -8.51 -5.22 -3.97
CA TYR A 225 -9.44 -4.61 -3.02
C TYR A 225 -8.81 -3.50 -2.17
N THR A 226 -7.48 -3.37 -2.18
CA THR A 226 -6.74 -2.44 -1.30
C THR A 226 -7.04 -0.96 -1.51
N SER A 227 -7.60 -0.60 -2.66
CA SER A 227 -8.01 0.77 -3.00
C SER A 227 -9.43 1.12 -2.53
N LEU A 228 -10.19 0.12 -2.06
CA LEU A 228 -11.57 0.26 -1.63
C LEU A 228 -11.69 0.66 -0.16
N ARG A 229 -12.77 1.38 0.15
CA ARG A 229 -13.16 1.67 1.53
C ARG A 229 -13.76 0.44 2.22
N ALA A 230 -14.62 -0.28 1.53
CA ALA A 230 -15.34 -1.44 2.06
C ALA A 230 -15.78 -2.38 0.91
N VAL A 231 -16.08 -3.63 1.26
CA VAL A 231 -16.78 -4.59 0.38
C VAL A 231 -18.10 -4.93 1.04
N VAL A 232 -19.21 -4.78 0.31
CA VAL A 232 -20.57 -5.11 0.76
C VAL A 232 -21.06 -6.29 -0.05
N ILE A 233 -21.49 -7.37 0.61
CA ILE A 233 -21.90 -8.61 -0.06
C ILE A 233 -22.98 -9.35 0.73
N GLY A 234 -23.91 -10.00 0.03
CA GLY A 234 -24.94 -10.86 0.61
C GLY A 234 -24.55 -12.35 0.61
N PRO A 235 -25.30 -13.21 1.33
CA PRO A 235 -25.00 -14.64 1.44
C PRO A 235 -25.15 -15.40 0.12
N GLN A 236 -26.04 -14.98 -0.78
CA GLN A 236 -26.21 -15.61 -2.09
C GLN A 236 -25.01 -15.33 -2.99
N GLU A 237 -24.56 -14.07 -3.04
CA GLU A 237 -23.37 -13.67 -3.77
C GLU A 237 -22.11 -14.33 -3.23
N TRP A 238 -21.97 -14.40 -1.91
CA TRP A 238 -20.84 -15.10 -1.26
C TRP A 238 -20.76 -16.57 -1.69
N LYS A 239 -21.90 -17.26 -1.83
CA LYS A 239 -21.96 -18.65 -2.31
C LYS A 239 -21.57 -18.79 -3.78
N GLN A 240 -21.78 -17.74 -4.59
CA GLN A 240 -21.40 -17.74 -6.01
C GLN A 240 -19.90 -17.53 -6.23
N LEU A 241 -19.19 -16.98 -5.23
CA LEU A 241 -17.75 -16.82 -5.29
C LEU A 241 -17.05 -18.17 -5.30
N ASN A 242 -16.00 -18.29 -6.11
CA ASN A 242 -15.08 -19.41 -6.01
C ASN A 242 -14.16 -19.24 -4.79
N GLU A 243 -13.44 -20.31 -4.41
CA GLU A 243 -12.58 -20.30 -3.22
C GLU A 243 -11.46 -19.26 -3.30
N ALA A 244 -10.88 -19.02 -4.48
CA ALA A 244 -9.84 -18.01 -4.65
C ALA A 244 -10.38 -16.57 -4.45
N GLN A 245 -11.62 -16.30 -4.86
CA GLN A 245 -12.28 -15.01 -4.62
C GLN A 245 -12.61 -14.83 -3.14
N LYS A 246 -13.13 -15.88 -2.47
CA LYS A 246 -13.39 -15.83 -1.02
C LYS A 246 -12.11 -15.59 -0.23
N ASP A 247 -11.04 -16.32 -0.55
CA ASP A 247 -9.73 -16.15 0.08
C ASP A 247 -9.17 -14.75 -0.16
N ALA A 248 -9.34 -14.18 -1.35
CA ALA A 248 -8.92 -12.81 -1.63
C ALA A 248 -9.67 -11.76 -0.79
N VAL A 249 -10.99 -11.90 -0.63
CA VAL A 249 -11.80 -10.98 0.19
C VAL A 249 -11.46 -11.13 1.68
N LEU A 250 -11.30 -12.36 2.18
CA LEU A 250 -10.89 -12.60 3.56
C LEU A 250 -9.46 -12.12 3.82
N THR A 251 -8.53 -12.35 2.90
CA THR A 251 -7.15 -11.85 3.01
C THR A 251 -7.12 -10.34 3.05
N TRP A 252 -7.87 -9.66 2.17
CA TRP A 252 -7.98 -8.20 2.22
C TRP A 252 -8.58 -7.72 3.55
N THR A 253 -9.59 -8.42 4.07
CA THR A 253 -10.17 -8.14 5.40
C THR A 253 -9.10 -8.33 6.48
N ALA A 254 -8.34 -9.43 6.47
CA ALA A 254 -7.27 -9.67 7.44
C ALA A 254 -6.19 -8.58 7.43
N CYS A 255 -5.89 -8.06 6.25
CA CYS A 255 -4.93 -6.97 6.05
C CYS A 255 -5.43 -5.58 6.51
N GLY A 256 -6.70 -5.45 6.93
CA GLY A 256 -7.26 -4.21 7.45
C GLY A 256 -8.58 -3.76 6.82
N GLY A 257 -9.12 -4.51 5.86
CA GLY A 257 -10.37 -4.17 5.17
C GLY A 257 -11.62 -4.26 6.06
N ASP A 258 -12.69 -3.56 5.65
CA ASP A 258 -14.03 -3.71 6.23
C ASP A 258 -14.93 -4.52 5.29
N LEU A 259 -15.23 -5.76 5.69
CA LEU A 259 -16.22 -6.59 5.02
C LEU A 259 -17.59 -6.41 5.67
N MET A 260 -18.57 -5.97 4.89
CA MET A 260 -19.97 -5.86 5.30
C MET A 260 -20.76 -7.05 4.73
N PHE A 261 -21.13 -7.98 5.60
CA PHE A 261 -21.89 -9.15 5.23
C PHE A 261 -23.36 -8.95 5.60
N VAL A 262 -24.19 -8.71 4.58
CA VAL A 262 -25.58 -8.28 4.74
C VAL A 262 -26.51 -9.49 4.70
N ASP A 263 -27.35 -9.62 5.72
CA ASP A 263 -28.26 -10.76 5.97
C ASP A 263 -27.54 -12.12 6.08
N GLY A 264 -26.23 -12.10 6.32
CA GLY A 264 -25.40 -13.27 6.47
C GLY A 264 -24.99 -13.54 7.92
N ASP A 265 -24.41 -14.71 8.13
CA ASP A 265 -23.94 -15.20 9.43
C ASP A 265 -22.42 -15.48 9.41
N MET A 266 -21.74 -15.30 10.54
CA MET A 266 -20.29 -15.51 10.65
C MET A 266 -19.87 -16.93 10.26
N SER A 267 -20.71 -17.93 10.52
CA SER A 267 -20.46 -19.34 10.19
C SER A 267 -20.34 -19.58 8.68
N ALA A 268 -20.85 -18.69 7.84
CA ALA A 268 -20.71 -18.79 6.39
C ALA A 268 -19.37 -18.25 5.87
N LEU A 269 -18.68 -17.43 6.67
CA LEU A 269 -17.38 -16.83 6.33
C LEU A 269 -16.22 -17.62 6.93
N LEU A 270 -16.40 -18.23 8.10
CA LEU A 270 -15.36 -18.91 8.86
C LEU A 270 -15.68 -20.42 9.05
N PRO A 271 -14.69 -21.34 8.92
CA PRO A 271 -14.92 -22.77 9.12
C PRO A 271 -15.47 -23.13 10.51
N SER A 272 -16.34 -24.14 10.59
CA SER A 272 -17.16 -24.51 11.78
C SER A 272 -16.39 -24.83 13.06
N ALA A 273 -15.13 -25.28 12.99
CA ALA A 273 -14.29 -25.50 14.17
C ALA A 273 -13.92 -24.20 14.92
N GLN A 274 -14.21 -23.04 14.32
CA GLN A 274 -13.88 -21.70 14.82
C GLN A 274 -15.10 -20.93 15.34
N THR A 275 -16.31 -21.43 15.08
CA THR A 275 -17.60 -20.83 15.49
C THR A 275 -18.04 -21.28 16.89
N ALA A 276 -17.41 -22.34 17.45
CA ALA A 276 -17.86 -23.00 18.68
C ALA A 276 -17.61 -22.22 19.99
N ARG A 277 -17.14 -20.97 19.93
CA ARG A 277 -16.97 -20.11 21.10
C ARG A 277 -17.72 -18.81 20.87
N VAL A 278 -18.97 -18.74 21.37
CA VAL A 278 -19.64 -17.59 22.04
C VAL A 278 -21.16 -17.64 21.84
N LEU A 279 -21.90 -17.48 22.95
CA LEU A 279 -23.33 -17.15 23.00
C LEU A 279 -23.50 -15.66 22.70
N SER A 280 -24.35 -15.31 21.72
CA SER A 280 -24.59 -13.95 21.17
C SER A 280 -23.44 -13.44 20.30
N GLU A 281 -23.54 -13.62 18.97
CA GLU A 281 -22.55 -13.09 18.04
C GLU A 281 -22.62 -11.55 18.00
N PRO A 282 -21.52 -10.82 18.25
CA PRO A 282 -21.51 -9.38 18.12
C PRO A 282 -21.71 -8.98 16.64
N ALA A 283 -22.47 -7.91 16.40
CA ALA A 283 -22.73 -7.40 15.05
C ALA A 283 -21.45 -6.97 14.29
N VAL A 284 -20.32 -6.79 15.00
CA VAL A 284 -19.01 -6.51 14.40
C VAL A 284 -17.95 -7.37 15.08
N ARG A 285 -17.11 -8.04 14.28
CA ARG A 285 -16.02 -8.89 14.76
C ARG A 285 -14.68 -8.47 14.16
N GLY A 286 -13.62 -8.48 14.96
CA GLY A 286 -12.26 -8.29 14.48
C GLY A 286 -11.78 -9.50 13.67
N TYR A 287 -11.06 -9.24 12.58
CA TYR A 287 -10.44 -10.29 11.76
C TYR A 287 -9.04 -9.81 11.37
N PHE A 288 -8.04 -10.25 12.13
CA PHE A 288 -6.69 -9.66 12.15
C PHE A 288 -6.77 -8.12 12.28
N PHE A 289 -6.24 -7.37 11.32
CA PHE A 289 -6.25 -5.91 11.34
C PHE A 289 -7.60 -5.30 10.92
N GLY A 290 -8.43 -6.06 10.20
CA GLY A 290 -9.72 -5.59 9.69
C GLY A 290 -10.89 -6.09 10.50
N ARG A 291 -12.08 -5.94 9.92
CA ARG A 291 -13.35 -6.24 10.59
C ARG A 291 -14.36 -6.83 9.63
N ILE A 292 -15.20 -7.69 10.19
CA ILE A 292 -16.40 -8.22 9.56
C ILE A 292 -17.60 -7.61 10.28
N HIS A 293 -18.48 -6.95 9.52
CA HIS A 293 -19.69 -6.30 10.00
C HIS A 293 -20.89 -7.12 9.52
N LEU A 294 -21.66 -7.69 10.45
CA LEU A 294 -22.92 -8.36 10.18
C LEU A 294 -24.02 -7.30 10.23
N LEU A 295 -24.70 -7.12 9.09
CA LEU A 295 -25.75 -6.12 8.93
C LEU A 295 -27.01 -6.79 8.42
N THR A 296 -28.17 -6.20 8.69
CA THR A 296 -29.43 -6.61 8.04
C THR A 296 -29.79 -5.62 6.95
N SER A 297 -30.39 -6.08 5.85
CA SER A 297 -30.87 -5.21 4.76
C SER A 297 -31.72 -4.04 5.25
N PRO A 298 -32.74 -4.22 6.12
CA PRO A 298 -33.56 -3.10 6.62
C PRO A 298 -32.75 -2.04 7.37
N ALA A 299 -31.79 -2.46 8.20
CA ALA A 299 -30.93 -1.53 8.93
C ALA A 299 -29.98 -0.76 7.99
N LEU A 300 -29.45 -1.43 6.96
CA LEU A 300 -28.61 -0.82 5.95
C LEU A 300 -29.38 0.19 5.08
N GLU A 301 -30.60 -0.13 4.65
CA GLU A 301 -31.46 0.81 3.91
C GLU A 301 -31.84 2.03 4.77
N ALA A 302 -32.26 1.81 6.01
CA ALA A 302 -32.68 2.88 6.91
C ALA A 302 -31.54 3.85 7.26
N ALA A 303 -30.33 3.33 7.49
CA ALA A 303 -29.17 4.16 7.83
C ALA A 303 -28.49 4.78 6.60
N GLY A 304 -28.53 4.07 5.47
CA GLY A 304 -27.76 4.36 4.27
C GLY A 304 -26.28 3.99 4.41
N LEU A 305 -25.65 3.62 3.29
CA LEU A 305 -24.26 3.14 3.25
C LEU A 305 -23.26 4.16 3.82
N GLY A 306 -23.48 5.45 3.60
CA GLY A 306 -22.59 6.50 4.13
C GLY A 306 -22.53 6.54 5.65
N SER A 307 -23.68 6.43 6.33
CA SER A 307 -23.75 6.42 7.79
C SER A 307 -23.12 5.15 8.37
N VAL A 308 -23.34 4.00 7.72
CA VAL A 308 -22.72 2.72 8.11
C VAL A 308 -21.20 2.79 7.98
N LEU A 309 -20.67 3.31 6.89
CA LEU A 309 -19.22 3.48 6.70
C LEU A 309 -18.61 4.46 7.70
N ALA A 310 -19.31 5.53 8.05
CA ALA A 310 -18.88 6.48 9.07
C ALA A 310 -18.88 5.86 10.49
N ALA A 311 -19.84 4.98 10.78
CA ALA A 311 -19.86 4.21 12.03
C ALA A 311 -18.72 3.17 12.07
N ALA A 312 -18.51 2.44 10.97
CA ALA A 312 -17.42 1.49 10.83
C ALA A 312 -16.05 2.15 11.03
N GLU A 313 -15.84 3.36 10.50
CA GLU A 313 -14.58 4.11 10.68
C GLU A 313 -14.27 4.40 12.16
N LYS A 314 -15.28 4.65 13.00
CA LYS A 314 -15.07 4.87 14.44
C LYS A 314 -14.63 3.61 15.18
N LEU A 315 -15.02 2.44 14.67
CA LEU A 315 -14.62 1.16 15.22
C LEU A 315 -13.25 0.73 14.72
N GLN A 316 -12.82 1.19 13.54
CA GLN A 316 -11.51 0.87 12.97
C GLN A 316 -10.37 1.33 13.88
N ASP A 317 -9.37 0.46 14.07
CA ASP A 317 -8.13 0.93 14.67
C ASP A 317 -7.41 1.77 13.60
N SER A 318 -7.47 3.09 13.79
CA SER A 318 -6.88 4.07 12.87
C SER A 318 -5.39 3.84 12.60
N ASN A 319 -4.73 3.03 13.43
CA ASN A 319 -3.32 2.73 13.28
C ASN A 319 -3.04 1.62 12.27
N TRP A 320 -3.96 0.65 12.08
CA TRP A 320 -3.68 -0.61 11.39
C TRP A 320 -4.68 -1.04 10.30
N ALA A 321 -5.77 -0.31 10.04
CA ALA A 321 -6.74 -0.60 8.98
C ALA A 321 -6.30 -0.32 7.50
N LEU A 322 -7.13 -0.77 6.56
CA LEU A 322 -7.11 -0.43 5.13
C LEU A 322 -8.31 0.49 4.79
N PRO A 323 -8.26 1.20 3.64
CA PRO A 323 -7.15 1.29 2.69
C PRO A 323 -5.97 2.07 3.29
N ALA A 324 -4.77 1.49 3.13
CA ALA A 324 -3.49 1.78 3.81
C ALA A 324 -3.52 3.09 4.63
N ASN A 325 -4.15 3.01 5.81
CA ASN A 325 -4.58 4.12 6.69
C ASN A 325 -4.21 5.51 6.19
N ARG A 326 -5.21 6.15 5.56
CA ARG A 326 -5.29 7.58 5.24
C ARG A 326 -4.06 8.13 4.49
N ALA A 327 -4.28 8.62 3.27
CA ALA A 327 -3.26 9.38 2.53
C ALA A 327 -2.65 10.59 3.29
N SER A 328 -3.20 10.94 4.47
CA SER A 328 -2.66 11.88 5.46
C SER A 328 -1.63 11.28 6.42
N ASP A 329 -1.69 9.98 6.76
CA ASP A 329 -0.76 9.32 7.70
C ASP A 329 0.63 9.13 7.11
N TRP A 330 0.74 9.18 5.79
CA TRP A 330 2.03 9.22 5.12
C TRP A 330 2.88 10.43 5.57
N GLY A 331 2.25 11.43 6.21
CA GLY A 331 2.89 12.47 7.00
C GLY A 331 3.79 13.39 6.17
N VAL A 332 4.57 14.25 6.83
CA VAL A 332 5.75 14.85 6.20
C VAL A 332 6.94 14.05 6.69
N ILE A 333 7.72 13.50 5.77
CA ILE A 333 8.93 12.80 6.16
C ILE A 333 9.91 13.82 6.75
N ALA A 334 10.58 13.44 7.84
CA ALA A 334 11.54 14.31 8.52
C ALA A 334 12.59 14.86 7.55
N ALA A 335 13.30 15.92 7.94
CA ALA A 335 14.27 16.64 7.09
C ALA A 335 15.32 15.76 6.38
N ARG A 336 15.57 14.54 6.87
CA ARG A 336 16.51 13.58 6.25
C ARG A 336 15.89 12.71 5.14
N GLY A 337 14.59 12.82 4.87
CA GLY A 337 13.89 12.04 3.84
C GLY A 337 13.62 10.57 4.21
N PHE A 338 13.92 10.14 5.44
CA PHE A 338 13.61 8.79 5.95
C PHE A 338 12.36 8.79 6.81
N ARG A 339 11.40 7.92 6.49
CA ARG A 339 10.22 7.64 7.33
C ARG A 339 10.63 6.95 8.62
N VAL A 340 11.54 5.99 8.54
CA VAL A 340 12.17 5.34 9.68
C VAL A 340 13.67 5.66 9.66
N PRO A 341 14.13 6.69 10.41
CA PRO A 341 15.51 7.16 10.32
C PRO A 341 16.54 6.05 10.59
N ILE A 342 17.43 5.81 9.62
CA ILE A 342 18.49 4.81 9.75
C ILE A 342 19.66 5.43 10.55
N PRO A 343 20.05 4.85 11.70
CA PRO A 343 21.19 5.32 12.48
C PRO A 343 22.48 5.35 11.65
N GLY A 344 23.24 6.43 11.76
CA GLY A 344 24.52 6.59 11.06
C GLY A 344 24.43 6.90 9.56
N VAL A 345 23.23 6.90 8.96
CA VAL A 345 23.02 7.21 7.53
C VAL A 345 22.48 8.63 7.36
N GLY A 346 22.95 9.34 6.31
CA GLY A 346 22.50 10.70 5.98
C GLY A 346 23.00 11.79 6.94
N ARG A 347 23.89 11.46 7.89
CA ARG A 347 24.65 12.46 8.65
C ARG A 347 25.92 12.74 7.85
N VAL A 348 25.98 13.88 7.16
CA VAL A 348 27.26 14.35 6.61
C VAL A 348 28.17 14.65 7.80
N PRO A 349 29.30 13.95 8.01
CA PRO A 349 30.25 14.28 9.07
C PRO A 349 30.95 15.59 8.70
N ALA A 350 30.24 16.71 8.82
CA ALA A 350 30.67 18.02 8.36
C ALA A 350 32.05 18.37 8.91
N ARG A 351 32.31 18.06 10.19
CA ARG A 351 33.63 18.25 10.81
C ARG A 351 34.74 17.46 10.10
N ALA A 352 34.49 16.21 9.71
CA ALA A 352 35.47 15.41 8.98
C ALA A 352 35.70 15.99 7.58
N TYR A 353 34.63 16.32 6.84
CA TYR A 353 34.74 16.96 5.53
C TYR A 353 35.46 18.31 5.58
N PHE A 354 35.14 19.17 6.55
CA PHE A 354 35.83 20.45 6.73
C PHE A 354 37.30 20.27 7.11
N SER A 355 37.64 19.31 7.98
CA SER A 355 39.03 19.01 8.34
C SER A 355 39.82 18.53 7.12
N ILE A 356 39.22 17.64 6.34
CA ILE A 356 39.76 17.10 5.09
C ILE A 356 39.99 18.24 4.08
N LEU A 357 38.97 19.07 3.82
CA LEU A 357 39.06 20.25 2.94
C LEU A 357 40.13 21.25 3.39
N PHE A 358 40.22 21.51 4.70
CA PHE A 358 41.23 22.41 5.27
C PHE A 358 42.65 21.89 5.05
N VAL A 359 42.89 20.61 5.35
CA VAL A 359 44.18 19.94 5.08
C VAL A 359 44.53 19.98 3.60
N PHE A 360 43.54 19.74 2.72
CA PHE A 360 43.73 19.82 1.27
C PHE A 360 44.11 21.22 0.79
N SER A 361 43.41 22.25 1.24
CA SER A 361 43.70 23.65 0.89
C SER A 361 45.10 24.07 1.34
N ILE A 362 45.54 23.62 2.52
CA ILE A 362 46.90 23.86 3.02
C ILE A 362 47.94 23.13 2.17
N LEU A 363 47.68 21.86 1.84
CA LEU A 363 48.57 21.05 1.03
C LEU A 363 48.77 21.64 -0.36
N ILE A 364 47.69 21.95 -1.08
CA ILE A 364 47.76 22.44 -2.46
C ILE A 364 48.28 23.89 -2.58
N GLY A 365 47.97 24.72 -1.58
CA GLY A 365 48.33 26.14 -1.58
C GLY A 365 49.68 26.39 -0.91
N PRO A 366 49.70 26.80 0.38
CA PRO A 366 50.90 27.28 1.03
C PRO A 366 52.02 26.25 1.10
N VAL A 367 51.71 24.98 1.38
CA VAL A 367 52.74 23.93 1.52
C VAL A 367 53.37 23.59 0.17
N ASN A 368 52.56 23.26 -0.84
CA ASN A 368 53.08 22.94 -2.17
C ASN A 368 53.88 24.11 -2.76
N TYR A 369 53.36 25.34 -2.68
CA TYR A 369 54.08 26.52 -3.15
C TYR A 369 55.41 26.75 -2.41
N TRP A 370 55.42 26.67 -1.09
CA TRP A 370 56.64 26.89 -0.29
C TRP A 370 57.71 25.84 -0.58
N VAL A 371 57.34 24.56 -0.70
CA VAL A 371 58.26 23.48 -1.06
C VAL A 371 58.85 23.69 -2.46
N LEU A 372 58.02 24.03 -3.46
CA LEU A 372 58.49 24.25 -4.83
C LEU A 372 59.33 25.53 -4.96
N ARG A 373 59.01 26.58 -4.21
CA ARG A 373 59.80 27.82 -4.12
C ARG A 373 61.17 27.54 -3.51
N ARG A 374 61.24 26.78 -2.42
CA ARG A 374 62.52 26.39 -1.78
C ARG A 374 63.40 25.57 -2.73
N LYS A 375 62.79 24.75 -3.59
CA LYS A 375 63.49 23.95 -4.62
C LYS A 375 63.71 24.69 -5.96
N ARG A 376 63.32 25.97 -6.08
CA ARG A 376 63.39 26.78 -7.32
C ARG A 376 62.71 26.14 -8.56
N ARG A 377 61.68 25.31 -8.37
CA ARG A 377 60.97 24.60 -9.47
C ARG A 377 59.49 24.97 -9.52
N GLN A 378 59.17 26.25 -9.55
CA GLN A 378 57.79 26.76 -9.48
C GLN A 378 56.93 26.31 -10.67
N VAL A 379 57.52 26.08 -11.85
CA VAL A 379 56.82 25.58 -13.04
C VAL A 379 56.13 24.22 -12.79
N LEU A 380 56.67 23.40 -11.86
CA LEU A 380 56.05 22.12 -11.48
C LEU A 380 54.72 22.27 -10.73
N LEU A 381 54.29 23.48 -10.36
CA LEU A 381 52.94 23.72 -9.81
C LEU A 381 51.86 23.22 -10.76
N VAL A 382 52.09 23.38 -12.07
CA VAL A 382 51.18 22.93 -13.13
C VAL A 382 50.91 21.42 -13.05
N LEU A 383 51.88 20.62 -12.57
CA LEU A 383 51.74 19.16 -12.45
C LEU A 383 51.39 18.70 -11.02
N THR A 384 51.96 19.35 -9.99
CA THR A 384 51.79 18.92 -8.60
C THR A 384 50.39 19.19 -8.07
N ALA A 385 49.78 20.33 -8.43
CA ALA A 385 48.41 20.65 -8.02
C ALA A 385 47.38 19.60 -8.50
N PRO A 386 47.33 19.20 -9.80
CA PRO A 386 46.42 18.15 -10.23
C PRO A 386 46.75 16.79 -9.62
N LEU A 387 48.03 16.46 -9.39
CA LEU A 387 48.42 15.17 -8.81
C LEU A 387 48.03 15.04 -7.32
N ILE A 388 48.22 16.11 -6.53
CA ILE A 388 47.74 16.18 -5.14
C ILE A 388 46.22 16.07 -5.10
N SER A 389 45.53 16.78 -6.01
CA SER A 389 44.07 16.71 -6.14
C SER A 389 43.59 15.30 -6.46
N LEU A 390 44.26 14.59 -7.37
CA LEU A 390 43.92 13.22 -7.74
C LEU A 390 44.08 12.25 -6.55
N ILE A 391 45.23 12.31 -5.86
CA ILE A 391 45.47 11.49 -4.65
C ILE A 391 44.38 11.76 -3.61
N PHE A 392 44.03 13.02 -3.41
CA PHE A 392 43.03 13.41 -2.45
C PHE A 392 41.62 12.91 -2.81
N ILE A 393 41.24 13.01 -4.08
CA ILE A 393 39.98 12.44 -4.59
C ILE A 393 39.95 10.93 -4.35
N VAL A 394 41.04 10.21 -4.64
CA VAL A 394 41.14 8.76 -4.42
C VAL A 394 41.04 8.41 -2.93
N LEU A 395 41.73 9.14 -2.05
CA LEU A 395 41.65 8.93 -0.60
C LEU A 395 40.25 9.19 -0.07
N LEU A 396 39.60 10.28 -0.51
CA LEU A 396 38.24 10.61 -0.09
C LEU A 396 37.23 9.58 -0.60
N ALA A 397 37.36 9.16 -1.86
CA ALA A 397 36.52 8.10 -2.43
C ALA A 397 36.72 6.78 -1.66
N GLY A 398 37.96 6.41 -1.35
CA GLY A 398 38.29 5.23 -0.55
C GLY A 398 37.71 5.31 0.87
N TYR A 399 37.81 6.46 1.54
CA TYR A 399 37.22 6.68 2.86
C TYR A 399 35.69 6.52 2.86
N VAL A 400 35.01 7.12 1.87
CA VAL A 400 33.55 7.00 1.72
C VAL A 400 33.15 5.55 1.44
N LEU A 401 33.86 4.86 0.53
CA LEU A 401 33.60 3.46 0.22
C LEU A 401 33.82 2.53 1.43
N ALA A 402 34.86 2.77 2.23
CA ALA A 402 35.16 1.99 3.43
C ALA A 402 34.15 2.26 4.56
N GLY A 403 33.70 3.51 4.74
CA GLY A 403 32.77 3.89 5.79
C GLY A 403 31.30 3.55 5.47
N GLU A 404 30.85 3.83 4.25
CA GLU A 404 29.47 3.58 3.83
C GLU A 404 29.24 2.16 3.32
N GLY A 405 30.30 1.51 2.82
CA GLY A 405 30.19 0.23 2.14
C GLY A 405 29.44 0.34 0.80
N LEU A 406 29.29 -0.79 0.12
CA LEU A 406 28.57 -0.89 -1.15
C LEU A 406 27.16 -1.48 -1.00
N GLY A 407 26.83 -2.00 0.19
CA GLY A 407 25.56 -2.69 0.47
C GLY A 407 24.39 -1.74 0.70
N VAL A 408 23.21 -2.35 0.84
CA VAL A 408 21.98 -1.65 1.23
C VAL A 408 21.83 -1.71 2.75
N ARG A 409 21.64 -0.55 3.37
CA ARG A 409 21.28 -0.44 4.78
C ARG A 409 19.78 -0.22 4.89
N GLY A 410 19.16 -0.83 5.88
CA GLY A 410 17.73 -0.72 6.10
C GLY A 410 17.38 -0.53 7.57
N ARG A 411 16.21 0.04 7.80
CA ARG A 411 15.54 -0.01 9.10
C ARG A 411 14.07 -0.30 8.87
N ALA A 412 13.55 -1.27 9.61
CA ALA A 412 12.16 -1.69 9.51
C ALA A 412 11.45 -1.59 10.85
N VAL A 413 10.19 -1.21 10.80
CA VAL A 413 9.25 -1.30 11.92
C VAL A 413 8.12 -2.20 11.46
N THR A 414 8.07 -3.42 11.99
CA THR A 414 7.07 -4.41 11.56
C THR A 414 6.11 -4.74 12.69
N PHE A 415 4.83 -4.82 12.36
CA PHE A 415 3.80 -5.32 13.26
C PHE A 415 3.10 -6.53 12.64
N THR A 416 3.16 -7.67 13.33
CA THR A 416 2.56 -8.93 12.88
C THR A 416 1.45 -9.35 13.84
N MET A 417 0.27 -9.66 13.31
CA MET A 417 -0.78 -10.39 14.02
C MET A 417 -0.73 -11.86 13.62
N LEU A 418 -0.51 -12.74 14.59
CA LEU A 418 -0.36 -14.17 14.40
C LEU A 418 -1.52 -14.94 15.07
N ASP A 419 -2.33 -15.61 14.26
CA ASP A 419 -3.32 -16.56 14.72
C ASP A 419 -2.75 -17.99 14.59
N GLN A 420 -2.43 -18.60 15.72
CA GLN A 420 -1.77 -19.90 15.76
C GLN A 420 -2.72 -21.06 15.48
N VAL A 421 -4.03 -20.86 15.69
CA VAL A 421 -5.07 -21.87 15.38
C VAL A 421 -5.33 -21.88 13.88
N ARG A 422 -5.48 -20.69 13.28
CA ARG A 422 -5.67 -20.53 11.82
C ARG A 422 -4.38 -20.74 11.03
N LYS A 423 -3.22 -20.71 11.69
CA LYS A 423 -1.89 -20.81 11.07
C LYS A 423 -1.70 -19.73 10.00
N GLN A 424 -2.04 -18.50 10.36
CA GLN A 424 -2.05 -17.35 9.48
C GLN A 424 -1.43 -16.15 10.19
N ALA A 425 -0.69 -15.33 9.42
CA ALA A 425 -0.09 -14.10 9.92
C ALA A 425 -0.38 -12.95 8.96
N SER A 426 -0.88 -11.84 9.49
CA SER A 426 -0.93 -10.56 8.78
C SER A 426 0.18 -9.66 9.28
N THR A 427 0.95 -9.06 8.37
CA THR A 427 2.10 -8.22 8.71
C THR A 427 1.98 -6.87 8.02
N ARG A 428 2.24 -5.81 8.76
CA ARG A 428 2.48 -4.46 8.24
C ARG A 428 3.90 -4.03 8.53
N ALA A 429 4.58 -3.43 7.56
CA ALA A 429 5.96 -3.01 7.70
C ALA A 429 6.17 -1.58 7.16
N SER A 430 6.71 -0.71 8.01
CA SER A 430 7.24 0.60 7.63
C SER A 430 8.75 0.50 7.45
N ILE A 431 9.25 0.79 6.25
CA ILE A 431 10.63 0.48 5.89
C ILE A 431 11.31 1.72 5.29
N SER A 432 12.55 1.91 5.70
CA SER A 432 13.48 2.84 5.05
C SER A 432 14.71 2.08 4.58
N LEU A 433 15.04 2.18 3.30
CA LEU A 433 16.23 1.62 2.67
C LEU A 433 17.16 2.73 2.18
N TYR A 434 18.46 2.46 2.20
CA TYR A 434 19.49 3.33 1.67
C TYR A 434 20.58 2.52 0.98
N ALA A 435 20.66 2.64 -0.35
CA ALA A 435 21.72 2.05 -1.15
C ALA A 435 22.94 2.97 -1.13
N ALA A 436 23.97 2.64 -0.34
CA ALA A 436 25.14 3.51 -0.14
C ALA A 436 26.05 3.62 -1.39
N GLY A 437 26.28 2.49 -2.05
CA GLY A 437 27.15 2.40 -3.23
C GLY A 437 26.37 2.48 -4.53
N MET A 438 25.74 1.37 -4.89
CA MET A 438 25.06 1.19 -6.17
C MET A 438 23.62 0.76 -5.97
N THR A 439 22.76 1.21 -6.89
CA THR A 439 21.39 0.70 -6.98
C THR A 439 21.44 -0.80 -7.31
N PRO A 440 20.73 -1.67 -6.58
CA PRO A 440 20.64 -3.09 -6.92
C PRO A 440 20.15 -3.28 -8.36
N SER A 441 20.92 -3.96 -9.21
CA SER A 441 20.59 -4.20 -10.62
C SER A 441 19.29 -5.01 -10.81
N GLY A 442 18.96 -5.82 -9.82
CA GLY A 442 17.70 -6.57 -9.74
C GLY A 442 16.47 -5.72 -9.45
N GLY A 443 16.63 -4.48 -8.98
CA GLY A 443 15.54 -3.71 -8.38
C GLY A 443 15.06 -4.34 -7.07
N LEU A 444 13.81 -4.05 -6.68
CA LEU A 444 13.16 -4.71 -5.54
C LEU A 444 12.23 -5.81 -6.04
N ARG A 445 12.20 -6.96 -5.38
CA ARG A 445 11.39 -8.12 -5.76
C ARG A 445 10.56 -8.60 -4.58
N PHE A 446 9.26 -8.59 -4.74
CA PHE A 446 8.28 -9.06 -3.76
C PHE A 446 7.43 -10.19 -4.34
N ALA A 447 6.76 -10.92 -3.46
CA ALA A 447 5.70 -11.84 -3.89
C ALA A 447 4.51 -11.05 -4.49
N ARG A 448 3.67 -11.73 -5.29
CA ARG A 448 2.56 -11.11 -6.04
C ARG A 448 1.34 -10.75 -5.19
N ASP A 449 1.36 -11.18 -3.94
CA ASP A 449 0.35 -11.04 -2.91
C ASP A 449 0.82 -10.14 -1.77
N VAL A 450 1.88 -9.35 -1.97
CA VAL A 450 2.33 -8.32 -1.03
C VAL A 450 1.92 -6.96 -1.57
N ALA A 451 1.21 -6.15 -0.78
CA ALA A 451 0.91 -4.78 -1.15
C ALA A 451 2.12 -3.91 -0.81
N VAL A 452 2.70 -3.24 -1.81
CA VAL A 452 3.89 -2.39 -1.68
C VAL A 452 3.53 -0.97 -2.08
N PHE A 453 3.71 -0.03 -1.15
CA PHE A 453 3.42 1.37 -1.36
C PHE A 453 4.73 2.17 -1.27
N PRO A 454 5.31 2.57 -2.42
CA PRO A 454 6.45 3.47 -2.42
C PRO A 454 6.06 4.89 -2.01
N ILE A 455 6.77 5.44 -1.03
CA ILE A 455 6.46 6.73 -0.42
C ILE A 455 7.54 7.75 -0.77
N GLY A 456 7.12 8.89 -1.30
CA GLY A 456 7.97 10.04 -1.61
C GLY A 456 8.38 10.83 -0.37
N PRO A 457 9.36 11.74 -0.50
CA PRO A 457 9.91 12.53 0.61
C PRO A 457 8.90 13.47 1.27
N ASP A 458 7.80 13.80 0.61
CA ASP A 458 6.71 14.61 1.14
C ASP A 458 5.64 13.78 1.87
N GLY A 459 5.86 12.47 2.01
CA GLY A 459 4.85 11.53 2.45
C GLY A 459 3.66 11.46 1.50
N ALA A 460 3.84 11.69 0.20
CA ALA A 460 2.87 11.26 -0.80
C ALA A 460 3.33 9.92 -1.42
N GLY A 461 2.55 9.38 -2.35
CA GLY A 461 3.02 8.32 -3.23
C GLY A 461 4.27 8.78 -3.97
N SER A 462 5.21 7.87 -4.20
CA SER A 462 6.44 8.21 -4.91
C SER A 462 6.14 8.80 -6.29
N ARG A 463 6.85 9.88 -6.61
CA ARG A 463 6.75 10.61 -7.88
C ARG A 463 7.72 10.09 -8.93
N GLU A 464 8.67 9.29 -8.51
CA GLU A 464 9.66 8.70 -9.39
C GLU A 464 8.96 7.85 -10.46
N ARG A 465 9.51 7.85 -11.68
CA ARG A 465 9.00 6.97 -12.72
C ARG A 465 9.37 5.53 -12.38
N GLN A 466 8.35 4.71 -12.17
CA GLN A 466 8.51 3.32 -11.73
C GLN A 466 8.21 2.36 -12.87
N THR A 467 9.02 1.32 -13.00
CA THR A 467 8.70 0.16 -13.83
C THR A 467 8.45 -1.04 -12.92
N LEU A 468 7.22 -1.55 -12.98
CA LEU A 468 6.77 -2.74 -12.30
C LEU A 468 6.61 -3.89 -13.31
N ASP A 469 7.43 -4.90 -13.16
CA ASP A 469 7.35 -6.13 -13.93
C ASP A 469 6.61 -7.19 -13.11
N LEU A 470 5.52 -7.71 -13.66
CA LEU A 470 4.64 -8.72 -13.09
C LEU A 470 4.69 -10.02 -13.90
N THR A 471 5.78 -10.31 -14.61
CA THR A 471 5.89 -11.53 -15.43
C THR A 471 6.07 -12.79 -14.59
N ASP A 472 6.94 -12.75 -13.57
CA ASP A 472 7.17 -13.89 -12.67
C ASP A 472 6.79 -13.55 -11.22
N ALA A 473 7.25 -12.40 -10.73
CA ALA A 473 6.99 -11.90 -9.38
C ALA A 473 6.68 -10.41 -9.44
N GLN A 474 6.42 -9.77 -8.30
CA GLN A 474 6.27 -8.32 -8.24
C GLN A 474 7.65 -7.66 -8.21
N ARG A 475 8.19 -7.27 -9.36
CA ARG A 475 9.53 -6.70 -9.47
C ARG A 475 9.50 -5.23 -9.86
N PHE A 476 9.88 -4.35 -8.92
CA PHE A 476 10.14 -2.95 -9.21
C PHE A 476 11.56 -2.80 -9.77
N SER A 477 11.71 -2.91 -11.09
CA SER A 477 13.01 -2.92 -11.74
C SER A 477 13.72 -1.57 -11.70
N THR A 478 12.98 -0.46 -11.66
CA THR A 478 13.50 0.90 -11.66
C THR A 478 12.61 1.85 -10.86
N GLY A 479 13.17 2.98 -10.42
CA GLY A 479 12.43 4.11 -9.86
C GLY A 479 12.08 4.03 -8.37
N VAL A 480 12.03 2.83 -7.78
CA VAL A 480 11.71 2.69 -6.35
C VAL A 480 12.94 2.87 -5.46
N ILE A 481 14.05 2.19 -5.77
CA ILE A 481 15.32 2.31 -5.04
C ILE A 481 16.35 3.04 -5.91
N GLN A 482 17.07 3.98 -5.30
CA GLN A 482 18.11 4.76 -5.96
C GLN A 482 19.36 4.85 -5.06
N ALA A 483 20.54 4.85 -5.69
CA ALA A 483 21.79 5.07 -4.99
C ALA A 483 21.78 6.41 -4.27
N ARG A 484 22.21 6.39 -3.00
CA ARG A 484 22.39 7.55 -2.12
C ARG A 484 21.12 8.37 -1.88
N SER A 485 19.94 7.80 -2.14
CA SER A 485 18.65 8.41 -1.83
C SER A 485 17.86 7.54 -0.86
N PRO A 486 17.22 8.13 0.17
CA PRO A 486 16.25 7.42 1.00
C PRO A 486 15.13 6.80 0.16
N THR A 487 14.86 5.52 0.36
CA THR A 487 13.71 4.82 -0.21
C THR A 487 12.78 4.44 0.93
N ASN A 488 11.53 4.88 0.88
CA ASN A 488 10.53 4.57 1.91
C ASN A 488 9.43 3.69 1.31
N LEU A 489 9.08 2.62 2.02
CA LEU A 489 8.07 1.67 1.62
C LEU A 489 7.12 1.40 2.78
N GLU A 490 5.84 1.21 2.47
CA GLU A 490 4.95 0.44 3.31
C GLU A 490 4.66 -0.89 2.63
N GLU A 491 4.71 -1.96 3.41
CA GLU A 491 4.37 -3.29 2.96
C GLU A 491 3.26 -3.87 3.82
N ILE A 492 2.32 -4.56 3.18
CA ILE A 492 1.27 -5.31 3.84
C ILE A 492 1.22 -6.69 3.22
N SER A 493 1.29 -7.73 4.05
CA SER A 493 1.26 -9.12 3.63
C SER A 493 0.36 -9.95 4.53
N PHE A 494 -0.16 -11.04 3.96
CA PHE A 494 -0.86 -12.06 4.69
C PHE A 494 -0.38 -13.41 4.18
N ARG A 495 0.07 -14.28 5.09
CA ARG A 495 0.62 -15.58 4.70
C ARG A 495 0.22 -16.69 5.66
N PRO A 496 0.21 -17.94 5.19
CA PRO A 496 0.31 -19.09 6.08
C PRO A 496 1.53 -18.95 7.00
N ALA A 497 1.33 -19.23 8.29
CA ALA A 497 2.33 -19.15 9.34
C ALA A 497 2.23 -20.35 10.27
N ARG A 498 3.33 -21.05 10.46
CA ARG A 498 3.43 -22.21 11.37
C ARG A 498 4.23 -21.89 12.63
N GLU A 499 4.86 -20.72 12.64
CA GLU A 499 5.53 -20.09 13.75
C GLU A 499 4.58 -20.02 14.94
N ARG A 500 5.09 -20.34 16.13
CA ARG A 500 4.26 -20.42 17.33
C ARG A 500 5.03 -20.23 18.63
N LEU A 501 4.34 -19.76 19.66
CA LEU A 501 4.79 -19.87 21.04
C LEU A 501 3.94 -20.91 21.76
N SER A 502 4.61 -21.87 22.40
CA SER A 502 3.92 -22.90 23.18
C SER A 502 4.04 -22.55 24.66
N PHE A 503 2.90 -22.35 25.31
CA PHE A 503 2.82 -22.02 26.73
C PHE A 503 2.38 -23.25 27.53
N SER A 504 3.04 -23.53 28.66
CA SER A 504 2.70 -24.63 29.57
C SER A 504 2.75 -24.15 31.01
N ARG A 505 1.76 -24.52 31.82
CA ARG A 505 1.75 -24.21 33.25
C ARG A 505 2.64 -25.21 33.99
N GLU A 506 3.63 -24.73 34.72
CA GLU A 506 4.60 -25.54 35.48
C GLU A 506 4.65 -25.06 36.95
N ALA A 507 5.24 -25.84 37.86
CA ALA A 507 5.25 -25.57 39.31
C ALA A 507 5.89 -24.21 39.70
N GLY A 508 6.64 -23.58 38.79
CA GLY A 508 7.31 -22.28 38.98
C GLY A 508 6.75 -21.11 38.16
N GLY A 509 5.64 -21.29 37.44
CA GLY A 509 5.02 -20.25 36.60
C GLY A 509 4.58 -20.77 35.24
N ILE A 510 4.51 -19.87 34.25
CA ILE A 510 4.21 -20.24 32.86
C ILE A 510 5.51 -20.43 32.11
N SER A 511 5.77 -21.66 31.66
CA SER A 511 6.86 -21.97 30.73
C SER A 511 6.44 -21.59 29.31
N VAL A 512 7.40 -21.07 28.53
CA VAL A 512 7.24 -20.76 27.11
C VAL A 512 8.36 -21.40 26.28
N VAL A 513 8.00 -21.92 25.11
CA VAL A 513 8.94 -22.38 24.08
C VAL A 513 8.85 -21.47 22.85
N ASN A 514 10.00 -20.95 22.40
CA ASN A 514 10.08 -20.09 21.24
C ASN A 514 10.13 -20.88 19.93
N GLY A 515 9.00 -20.95 19.22
CA GLY A 515 8.92 -21.44 17.85
C GLY A 515 8.64 -20.34 16.82
N LEU A 516 8.99 -19.07 17.11
CA LEU A 516 8.78 -17.97 16.18
C LEU A 516 9.83 -17.87 15.08
N GLY A 517 10.93 -18.64 15.16
CA GLY A 517 11.97 -18.67 14.13
C GLY A 517 13.05 -17.59 14.27
N ALA A 518 12.95 -16.70 15.27
CA ALA A 518 13.95 -15.69 15.58
C ALA A 518 14.12 -15.54 17.11
N PRO A 519 15.28 -15.06 17.59
CA PRO A 519 15.44 -14.70 19.00
C PRO A 519 14.43 -13.64 19.44
N ILE A 520 13.86 -13.85 20.62
CA ILE A 520 12.94 -12.92 21.28
C ILE A 520 13.72 -12.10 22.29
N SER A 521 13.69 -10.79 22.17
CA SER A 521 14.34 -9.87 23.11
C SER A 521 13.43 -9.48 24.28
N ALA A 522 12.11 -9.38 24.04
CA ALA A 522 11.10 -9.10 25.05
C ALA A 522 9.82 -9.89 24.75
N LEU A 523 9.16 -10.40 25.79
CA LEU A 523 7.90 -11.13 25.68
C LEU A 523 6.98 -10.78 26.85
N LEU A 524 5.73 -10.45 26.54
CA LEU A 524 4.63 -10.30 27.47
C LEU A 524 3.54 -11.30 27.11
N TYR A 525 3.05 -12.08 28.06
CA TYR A 525 1.92 -12.99 27.86
C TYR A 525 0.81 -12.65 28.86
N ARG A 526 -0.39 -12.41 28.35
CA ARG A 526 -1.56 -12.07 29.17
C ARG A 526 -2.50 -13.27 29.25
N ASP A 527 -2.45 -13.96 30.38
CA ASP A 527 -3.35 -15.06 30.73
C ASP A 527 -4.41 -14.54 31.73
N GLY A 528 -5.63 -14.34 31.24
CA GLY A 528 -6.68 -13.63 31.96
C GLY A 528 -6.27 -12.19 32.32
N ASP A 529 -6.27 -11.87 33.60
CA ASP A 529 -5.86 -10.56 34.12
C ASP A 529 -4.39 -10.52 34.57
N THR A 530 -3.70 -11.66 34.55
CA THR A 530 -2.30 -11.72 34.94
C THR A 530 -1.41 -11.55 33.70
N VAL A 531 -0.45 -10.64 33.79
CA VAL A 531 0.60 -10.46 32.78
C VAL A 531 1.87 -11.13 33.26
N TYR A 532 2.44 -11.96 32.39
CA TYR A 532 3.71 -12.63 32.58
C TYR A 532 4.74 -12.03 31.64
N SER A 533 5.96 -11.85 32.10
CA SER A 533 7.06 -11.25 31.33
C SER A 533 8.30 -12.14 31.32
N LEU A 534 9.06 -12.01 30.25
CA LEU A 534 10.34 -12.70 30.06
C LEU A 534 11.48 -11.88 30.69
N ALA A 535 12.37 -12.54 31.44
CA ALA A 535 13.45 -11.87 32.18
C ALA A 535 14.70 -11.56 31.35
N GLY A 536 14.90 -12.24 30.21
CA GLY A 536 16.08 -12.10 29.36
C GLY A 536 15.82 -12.71 27.98
N PRO A 537 16.74 -12.56 27.00
CA PRO A 537 16.50 -12.98 25.64
C PRO A 537 16.25 -14.49 25.55
N LEU A 538 15.30 -14.89 24.70
CA LEU A 538 14.93 -16.28 24.45
C LEU A 538 15.31 -16.66 23.01
N PRO A 539 16.37 -17.48 22.81
CA PRO A 539 16.77 -17.89 21.47
C PRO A 539 15.67 -18.70 20.75
N SER A 540 15.76 -18.76 19.43
CA SER A 540 14.87 -19.62 18.63
C SER A 540 15.03 -21.08 19.06
N GLY A 541 13.90 -21.77 19.29
CA GLY A 541 13.85 -23.12 19.86
C GLY A 541 14.07 -23.21 21.37
N GLY A 542 14.40 -22.11 22.04
CA GLY A 542 14.66 -22.07 23.48
C GLY A 542 13.42 -22.19 24.34
N LYS A 543 13.62 -22.58 25.61
CA LYS A 543 12.58 -22.65 26.65
C LYS A 543 12.93 -21.73 27.83
N ALA A 544 11.94 -21.01 28.38
CA ALA A 544 12.11 -20.20 29.58
C ALA A 544 10.84 -20.21 30.45
N ILE A 545 10.99 -19.89 31.74
CA ILE A 545 9.88 -19.66 32.67
C ILE A 545 9.63 -18.15 32.76
N LEU A 546 8.39 -17.74 32.55
CA LEU A 546 7.97 -16.35 32.65
C LEU A 546 7.74 -15.94 34.10
N ARG A 547 8.05 -14.68 34.41
CA ARG A 547 7.82 -14.07 35.72
C ARG A 547 6.48 -13.37 35.73
N THR A 548 5.82 -13.36 36.89
CA THR A 548 4.59 -12.60 37.05
C THR A 548 4.93 -11.11 37.16
N GLY A 549 4.18 -10.26 36.46
CA GLY A 549 4.36 -8.81 36.46
C GLY A 549 4.55 -8.28 35.04
N ALA A 550 3.79 -7.25 34.69
CA ALA A 550 4.01 -6.48 33.48
C ALA A 550 5.31 -5.69 33.57
N VAL A 551 5.97 -5.50 32.44
CA VAL A 551 7.07 -4.55 32.31
C VAL A 551 6.51 -3.24 31.78
N GLU A 552 7.10 -2.10 32.18
CA GLU A 552 6.70 -0.80 31.64
C GLU A 552 6.78 -0.78 30.11
N ALA A 553 5.76 -0.27 29.44
CA ALA A 553 5.67 -0.30 27.97
C ALA A 553 6.90 0.35 27.28
N GLY A 554 7.49 1.38 27.89
CA GLY A 554 8.70 2.05 27.39
C GLY A 554 9.98 1.20 27.43
N THR A 555 9.97 0.07 28.15
CA THR A 555 11.07 -0.91 28.10
C THR A 555 10.96 -1.87 26.93
N VAL A 556 9.73 -2.08 26.43
CA VAL A 556 9.44 -2.95 25.28
C VAL A 556 9.54 -2.15 23.98
N VAL A 557 9.02 -0.92 23.98
CA VAL A 557 8.98 -0.05 22.80
C VAL A 557 10.08 1.01 22.89
N PRO A 558 11.04 1.06 21.94
CA PRO A 558 12.11 2.04 21.97
C PRO A 558 11.57 3.49 21.89
N SER A 559 12.05 4.37 22.77
CA SER A 559 11.59 5.77 22.90
C SER A 559 11.82 6.63 21.66
N GLY A 560 12.78 6.27 20.80
CA GLY A 560 13.08 6.96 19.53
C GLY A 560 12.44 6.33 18.29
N LEU A 561 11.54 5.35 18.45
CA LEU A 561 10.88 4.67 17.35
C LEU A 561 9.77 5.56 16.74
N PRO A 562 9.76 5.80 15.42
CA PRO A 562 8.60 6.37 14.75
C PRO A 562 7.37 5.50 15.01
N LEU A 563 6.21 6.11 15.26
CA LEU A 563 4.96 5.41 15.62
C LEU A 563 5.00 4.70 16.99
N SER A 564 5.97 5.00 17.87
CA SER A 564 6.07 4.40 19.21
C SER A 564 4.77 4.49 20.01
N SER A 565 4.02 5.59 19.92
CA SER A 565 2.75 5.77 20.61
C SER A 565 1.72 4.68 20.28
N ARG A 566 1.69 4.19 19.04
CA ARG A 566 0.79 3.11 18.61
C ARG A 566 1.12 1.80 19.34
N PHE A 567 2.40 1.50 19.46
CA PHE A 567 2.89 0.30 20.12
C PHE A 567 2.79 0.39 21.65
N LEU A 568 3.07 1.56 22.23
CA LEU A 568 2.88 1.80 23.66
C LEU A 568 1.43 1.57 24.06
N HIS A 569 0.49 2.16 23.30
CA HIS A 569 -0.94 1.95 23.51
C HIS A 569 -1.34 0.46 23.41
N LEU A 570 -0.77 -0.28 22.45
CA LEU A 570 -1.03 -1.71 22.30
C LEU A 570 -0.50 -2.54 23.49
N VAL A 571 0.68 -2.20 24.01
CA VAL A 571 1.26 -2.87 25.19
C VAL A 571 0.40 -2.60 26.42
N GLU A 572 -0.03 -1.35 26.63
CA GLU A 572 -0.89 -0.95 27.75
C GLU A 572 -2.29 -1.59 27.67
N ASN A 573 -2.82 -1.76 26.46
CA ASN A 573 -4.15 -2.29 26.20
C ASN A 573 -4.11 -3.71 25.61
N GLN A 574 -3.09 -4.49 25.97
CA GLN A 574 -2.89 -5.84 25.44
C GLN A 574 -4.16 -6.70 25.65
N PRO A 575 -4.73 -7.29 24.59
CA PRO A 575 -5.91 -8.15 24.70
C PRO A 575 -5.68 -9.38 25.59
N ARG A 576 -6.71 -9.82 26.31
CA ARG A 576 -6.67 -11.07 27.11
C ARG A 576 -6.40 -12.27 26.19
N GLY A 577 -5.64 -13.24 26.71
CA GLY A 577 -5.28 -14.46 25.97
C GLY A 577 -4.27 -14.25 24.85
N SER A 578 -3.65 -13.07 24.75
CA SER A 578 -2.63 -12.76 23.74
C SER A 578 -1.23 -12.70 24.33
N TYR A 579 -0.21 -12.77 23.47
CA TYR A 579 1.16 -12.39 23.81
C TYR A 579 1.68 -11.30 22.87
N LEU A 580 2.66 -10.54 23.34
CA LEU A 580 3.45 -9.59 22.56
C LEU A 580 4.92 -10.03 22.61
N ALA A 581 5.53 -10.27 21.46
CA ALA A 581 6.93 -10.67 21.34
C ALA A 581 7.70 -9.67 20.47
N VAL A 582 8.82 -9.16 20.98
CA VAL A 582 9.77 -8.36 20.20
C VAL A 582 10.86 -9.29 19.68
N LEU A 583 11.05 -9.32 18.37
CA LEU A 583 12.02 -10.15 17.69
C LEU A 583 13.24 -9.33 17.26
N GLU A 584 14.43 -9.94 17.29
CA GLU A 584 15.64 -9.32 16.75
C GLU A 584 15.59 -9.20 15.21
N ARG A 585 14.87 -10.11 14.55
CA ARG A 585 14.57 -10.11 13.11
C ARG A 585 13.17 -10.68 12.89
N SER A 586 12.45 -10.19 11.90
CA SER A 586 11.13 -10.73 11.56
C SER A 586 11.22 -11.84 10.51
N PRO A 587 10.75 -13.07 10.80
CA PRO A 587 10.54 -14.11 9.79
C PRO A 587 9.26 -13.87 8.97
N PHE A 588 8.45 -12.87 9.33
CA PHE A 588 7.17 -12.56 8.67
C PHE A 588 7.30 -11.49 7.58
N TRP A 589 8.49 -10.94 7.39
CA TRP A 589 8.75 -9.83 6.48
C TRP A 589 9.93 -10.12 5.55
N ASP A 590 9.82 -9.67 4.30
CA ASP A 590 10.86 -9.75 3.27
C ASP A 590 11.15 -8.31 2.77
N PRO A 591 12.40 -7.80 2.89
CA PRO A 591 12.76 -6.46 2.43
C PRO A 591 12.74 -6.27 0.89
N GLY A 592 12.44 -7.31 0.13
CA GLY A 592 12.45 -7.30 -1.33
C GLY A 592 13.84 -7.27 -1.95
N LEU A 593 14.86 -7.58 -1.15
CA LEU A 593 16.27 -7.62 -1.51
C LEU A 593 16.92 -8.86 -0.90
N SER A 594 17.86 -9.46 -1.63
CA SER A 594 18.59 -10.65 -1.15
C SER A 594 19.46 -10.40 0.08
N SER A 595 19.89 -9.16 0.30
CA SER A 595 20.62 -8.77 1.50
C SER A 595 20.36 -7.32 1.87
N VAL A 596 20.00 -7.11 3.13
CA VAL A 596 19.86 -5.78 3.75
C VAL A 596 20.54 -5.82 5.10
N ALA A 597 21.42 -4.85 5.36
CA ALA A 597 22.01 -4.66 6.67
C ALA A 597 21.02 -3.84 7.53
N GLU A 598 20.20 -4.54 8.30
CA GLU A 598 19.27 -3.93 9.24
C GLU A 598 20.00 -3.19 10.38
N ARG A 599 19.49 -2.01 10.75
CA ARG A 599 20.04 -1.14 11.80
C ARG A 599 18.91 -0.61 12.68
N ASP A 600 18.89 -1.04 13.93
CA ASP A 600 17.90 -0.66 14.94
C ASP A 600 16.44 -0.89 14.49
N SER A 601 16.21 -1.97 13.74
CA SER A 601 14.85 -2.41 13.38
C SER A 601 14.07 -2.83 14.64
N PHE A 602 12.75 -2.73 14.55
CA PHE A 602 11.83 -3.14 15.60
C PHE A 602 10.75 -4.04 15.02
N HIS A 603 10.66 -5.26 15.54
CA HIS A 603 9.73 -6.27 15.04
C HIS A 603 8.83 -6.74 16.18
N LEU A 604 7.56 -6.33 16.17
CA LEU A 604 6.59 -6.74 17.16
C LEU A 604 5.61 -7.75 16.58
N VAL A 605 5.41 -8.85 17.30
CA VAL A 605 4.37 -9.85 17.01
C VAL A 605 3.36 -9.81 18.15
N ILE A 606 2.08 -9.60 17.83
CA ILE A 606 0.98 -9.99 18.72
C ILE A 606 0.46 -11.34 18.25
N GLY A 607 0.20 -12.27 19.17
CA GLY A 607 -0.39 -13.54 18.79
C GLY A 607 -1.35 -14.11 19.82
N TRP A 608 -2.23 -14.99 19.35
CA TRP A 608 -3.20 -15.69 20.16
C TRP A 608 -2.95 -17.20 20.09
N PRO A 609 -2.52 -17.84 21.20
CA PRO A 609 -2.36 -19.30 21.26
C PRO A 609 -3.64 -20.07 21.02
N GLU A 610 -4.76 -19.53 21.47
CA GLU A 610 -6.09 -20.16 21.31
C GLU A 610 -6.92 -19.57 20.16
N GLY A 611 -6.28 -18.80 19.27
CA GLY A 611 -6.94 -18.11 18.17
C GLY A 611 -7.48 -16.73 18.56
N GLN A 612 -7.61 -15.85 17.56
CA GLN A 612 -8.11 -14.50 17.81
C GLN A 612 -9.58 -14.54 18.27
N PRO A 613 -9.93 -13.83 19.36
CA PRO A 613 -11.29 -13.79 19.91
C PRO A 613 -12.30 -13.17 18.93
#